data_AF-A0A496RH74-F1
#
_entry.id   AF-A0A496RH74-F1
#
_cell.length_a   1.000
_cell.length_b   1.000
_cell.length_c   1.000
_cell.angle_alpha   90.00
_cell.angle_beta   90.00
_cell.angle_gamma   90.00
#
_symmetry.space_group_name_H-M   'P 1'
#
loop_
_entity.id
_entity.type
_entity.pdbx_description
1 polymer ?
#
loop_
_entity_poly.entity_id
_entity_poly.type
_entity_poly.pdbx_seq_one_letter_code
_entity_poly.pdbx_strand_id
1 'polypeptide(L)'
;MKKIIFSQRLAMLVFLCLGIIIYSQTFQVPFHFDDHFSIVSNLKIRDISNLEEIFDFWPTRFITYFTFAVNYHFGKLHVFG
;
A
#
# COMPACT_ATOMS: atom_id res chain seq x y z
N MET A 1 -5.32 5.25 -47.28
CA MET A 1 -5.31 4.54 -45.98
C MET A 1 -4.33 5.27 -45.05
N LYS A 2 -4.80 5.97 -44.01
CA LYS A 2 -3.92 6.68 -43.07
C LYS A 2 -3.16 5.65 -42.24
N LYS A 3 -1.83 5.53 -42.44
CA LYS A 3 -0.98 4.74 -41.54
C LYS A 3 -1.00 5.43 -40.18
N ILE A 4 -1.55 4.76 -39.17
CA ILE A 4 -1.41 5.15 -37.77
C ILE A 4 0.07 4.95 -37.44
N ILE A 5 0.86 6.02 -37.47
CA ILE A 5 2.26 5.99 -37.04
C ILE A 5 2.23 6.10 -35.52
N PHE A 6 2.22 4.96 -34.85
CA PHE A 6 2.32 4.92 -33.39
C PHE A 6 3.77 5.25 -33.01
N SER A 7 4.01 6.46 -32.51
CA SER A 7 5.34 6.80 -32.02
C SER A 7 5.64 5.96 -30.76
N GLN A 8 6.87 5.48 -30.60
CA GLN A 8 7.27 4.70 -29.42
C GLN A 8 6.96 5.44 -28.11
N ARG A 9 7.05 6.78 -28.12
CA ARG A 9 6.68 7.64 -26.99
C ARG A 9 5.19 7.60 -26.67
N LEU A 10 4.33 7.66 -27.70
CA LEU A 10 2.89 7.51 -27.54
C LEU A 10 2.55 6.12 -26.99
N ALA A 11 3.24 5.08 -27.45
CA ALA A 11 3.06 3.73 -26.94
C ALA A 11 3.38 3.63 -25.45
N MET A 12 4.53 4.15 -25.02
CA MET A 12 4.91 4.17 -23.61
C MET A 12 3.89 4.92 -22.76
N LEU A 13 3.42 6.09 -23.22
CA LEU A 13 2.42 6.86 -22.51
C LEU A 13 1.09 6.10 -22.38
N VAL A 14 0.64 5.44 -23.45
CA VAL A 14 -0.57 4.61 -23.43
C VAL A 14 -0.42 3.45 -22.46
N PHE A 15 0.71 2.74 -22.43
CA PHE A 15 0.94 1.66 -21.47
C PHE A 15 1.01 2.16 -20.03
N LEU A 16 1.61 3.33 -19.78
CA LEU A 16 1.65 3.94 -18.46
C LEU A 16 0.24 4.30 -17.97
N CYS A 17 -0.57 4.97 -18.80
CA CYS A 17 -1.98 5.25 -18.49
C CYS A 17 -2.78 3.95 -18.31
N LEU A 18 -2.49 2.96 -19.17
CA LEU A 18 -2.84 1.54 -19.08
C LEU A 18 -2.78 1.03 -17.64
N GLY A 19 -1.54 0.99 -17.15
CA GLY A 19 -1.22 0.50 -15.81
C GLY A 19 -1.95 1.28 -14.72
N ILE A 20 -1.94 2.61 -14.78
CA ILE A 20 -2.60 3.45 -13.78
C ILE A 20 -4.11 3.13 -13.72
N ILE A 21 -4.78 3.04 -14.87
CA ILE A 21 -6.23 2.78 -14.92
C ILE A 21 -6.54 1.38 -14.37
N ILE A 22 -5.81 0.36 -14.82
CA ILE A 22 -6.04 -1.04 -14.41
C ILE A 22 -5.82 -1.20 -12.91
N TYR A 23 -4.79 -0.59 -12.34
CA TYR A 23 -4.48 -0.68 -10.90
C TYR A 23 -5.18 0.41 -10.05
N SER A 24 -5.92 1.34 -10.64
CA SER A 24 -6.57 2.43 -9.88
C SER A 24 -7.50 1.92 -8.77
N GLN A 25 -8.14 0.77 -8.99
CA GLN A 25 -9.06 0.16 -8.04
C GLN A 25 -8.34 -0.56 -6.89
N THR A 26 -7.06 -0.91 -7.03
CA THR A 26 -6.34 -1.63 -5.97
C THR A 26 -6.10 -0.78 -4.73
N PHE A 27 -6.16 0.55 -4.87
CA PHE A 27 -6.03 1.50 -3.76
C PHE A 27 -7.28 1.60 -2.86
N GLN A 28 -8.34 0.87 -3.18
CA GLN A 28 -9.61 0.85 -2.42
C GLN A 28 -9.98 -0.56 -1.93
N VAL A 29 -9.07 -1.53 -2.09
CA VAL A 29 -9.32 -2.92 -1.67
C VAL A 29 -9.31 -2.99 -0.14
N PRO A 30 -10.29 -3.66 0.49
CA PRO A 30 -10.31 -3.83 1.95
C PRO A 30 -9.13 -4.67 2.45
N PHE A 31 -8.82 -4.56 3.74
CA PHE A 31 -7.91 -5.49 4.39
C PHE A 31 -8.47 -6.92 4.36
N HIS A 32 -7.68 -7.88 3.89
CA HIS A 32 -8.06 -9.28 3.80
C HIS A 32 -6.93 -10.19 4.29
N PHE A 33 -7.27 -11.41 4.71
CA PHE A 33 -6.30 -12.44 5.15
C PHE A 33 -5.31 -11.91 6.21
N ASP A 34 -4.01 -11.93 5.89
CA ASP A 34 -2.92 -11.58 6.79
C ASP A 34 -2.97 -10.11 7.26
N ASP A 35 -3.60 -9.23 6.49
CA ASP A 35 -3.79 -7.82 6.85
C ASP A 35 -4.64 -7.68 8.11
N HIS A 36 -5.59 -8.60 8.31
CA HIS A 36 -6.45 -8.53 9.49
C HIS A 36 -5.64 -8.74 10.76
N PHE A 37 -4.82 -9.78 10.79
CA PHE A 37 -3.93 -10.05 11.92
C PHE A 37 -2.84 -8.98 12.07
N SER A 38 -2.26 -8.53 10.96
CA SER A 38 -1.11 -7.62 10.94
C SER A 38 -1.47 -6.15 11.20
N ILE A 39 -2.67 -5.72 10.78
CA ILE A 39 -3.09 -4.31 10.77
C ILE A 39 -4.41 -4.10 11.54
N VAL A 40 -5.47 -4.86 11.24
CA VAL A 40 -6.82 -4.58 11.75
C VAL A 40 -6.99 -4.96 13.23
N SER A 41 -6.49 -6.11 13.65
CA SER A 41 -6.53 -6.56 15.05
C SER A 41 -5.25 -6.29 15.81
N ASN A 42 -4.19 -5.82 15.15
CA ASN A 42 -2.90 -5.60 15.79
C ASN A 42 -2.93 -4.32 16.65
N LEU A 43 -2.98 -4.49 17.97
CA LEU A 43 -2.94 -3.37 18.90
C LEU A 43 -1.53 -2.77 19.05
N LYS A 44 -0.48 -3.52 18.69
CA LYS A 44 0.93 -3.11 18.86
C LYS A 44 1.34 -1.99 17.91
N ILE A 45 0.61 -1.79 16.81
CA ILE A 45 0.87 -0.70 15.86
C ILE A 45 0.01 0.56 16.12
N ARG A 46 -0.77 0.59 17.21
CA ARG A 46 -1.72 1.68 17.48
C ARG A 46 -1.05 2.93 18.05
N ASP A 47 0.10 2.77 18.69
CA ASP A 47 0.93 3.83 19.24
C ASP A 47 2.33 3.79 18.60
N ILE A 48 2.66 4.80 17.80
CA ILE A 48 3.95 4.86 17.10
C ILE A 48 5.12 5.17 18.03
N SER A 49 4.83 5.71 19.22
CA SER A 49 5.86 6.07 20.19
C SER A 49 6.35 4.85 20.97
N ASN A 50 5.56 3.77 21.01
CA ASN A 50 5.90 2.53 21.66
C ASN A 50 6.68 1.59 20.73
N LEU A 51 7.94 1.95 20.45
CA LEU A 51 8.81 1.19 19.55
C LEU A 51 9.11 -0.23 20.05
N GLU A 52 9.12 -0.43 21.37
CA GLU A 52 9.34 -1.74 22.00
C GLU A 52 8.20 -2.69 21.62
N GLU A 53 6.94 -2.27 21.76
CA GLU A 53 5.79 -3.10 21.37
C GLU A 53 5.75 -3.43 19.88
N ILE A 54 6.15 -2.49 19.02
CA ILE A 54 6.24 -2.71 17.57
C ILE A 54 7.35 -3.71 17.25
N PHE A 55 8.50 -3.59 17.91
CA PHE A 55 9.63 -4.49 17.73
C PHE A 55 9.32 -5.91 18.19
N ASP A 56 8.73 -6.05 19.38
CA ASP A 56 8.39 -7.34 19.98
C ASP A 56 7.34 -8.11 19.18
N PHE A 57 6.45 -7.41 18.46
CA PHE A 57 5.43 -8.05 17.63
C PHE A 57 6.05 -8.95 16.55
N TRP A 58 7.05 -8.47 15.84
CA TRP A 58 7.78 -9.26 14.86
C TRP A 58 9.18 -8.67 14.58
N PRO A 59 10.21 -9.05 15.35
CA PRO A 59 11.53 -8.41 15.30
C PRO A 59 12.17 -8.44 13.90
N THR A 60 11.99 -9.53 13.16
CA THR A 60 12.54 -9.68 11.80
C THR A 60 11.81 -8.82 10.74
N ARG A 61 10.67 -8.22 11.10
CA ARG A 61 9.84 -7.36 10.24
C ARG A 61 9.58 -6.00 10.89
N PHE A 62 10.46 -5.55 11.78
CA PHE A 62 10.30 -4.29 12.52
C PHE A 62 9.98 -3.11 11.60
N ILE A 63 10.74 -2.92 10.52
CA ILE A 63 10.52 -1.81 9.58
C ILE A 63 9.10 -1.85 9.00
N THR A 64 8.60 -3.04 8.64
CA THR A 64 7.24 -3.22 8.11
C THR A 64 6.17 -2.83 9.13
N TYR A 65 6.27 -3.34 10.36
CA TYR A 65 5.28 -3.01 11.40
C TYR A 65 5.40 -1.58 11.90
N PHE A 66 6.59 -0.99 11.88
CA PHE A 66 6.78 0.43 12.13
C PHE A 66 6.10 1.28 11.05
N THR A 67 6.25 0.93 9.77
CA THR A 67 5.55 1.65 8.69
C THR A 67 4.02 1.49 8.78
N PHE A 68 3.52 0.32 9.23
CA PHE A 68 2.10 0.14 9.51
C PHE A 68 1.62 0.99 10.70
N ALA A 69 2.44 1.16 11.74
CA ALA A 69 2.13 2.05 12.86
C ALA A 69 2.05 3.52 12.41
N VAL A 70 3.01 3.97 11.59
CA VAL A 70 3.00 5.30 10.99
C VAL A 70 1.75 5.51 10.12
N ASN A 71 1.44 4.55 9.25
CA ASN A 71 0.23 4.61 8.41
C ASN A 71 -1.04 4.67 9.28
N TYR A 72 -1.15 3.82 10.31
CA TYR A 72 -2.28 3.80 11.22
C TYR A 72 -2.40 5.11 12.03
N HIS A 73 -1.30 5.77 12.37
CA HIS A 73 -1.33 7.04 13.08
C HIS A 73 -2.06 8.13 12.29
N PHE A 74 -1.75 8.26 11.00
CA PHE A 74 -2.33 9.29 10.13
C PHE A 74 -3.65 8.87 9.48
N GLY A 75 -3.77 7.61 9.04
CA GLY A 75 -4.90 7.10 8.24
C GLY A 75 -5.79 6.09 8.95
N LYS A 76 -5.41 5.59 10.13
CA LYS A 76 -6.14 4.52 10.85
C LYS A 76 -6.35 3.29 9.96
N LEU A 77 -7.60 2.90 9.72
CA LEU A 77 -7.95 1.78 8.82
C LEU A 77 -8.36 2.25 7.42
N HIS A 78 -8.02 3.49 7.06
CA HIS A 78 -8.19 3.95 5.70
C HIS A 78 -7.18 3.24 4.79
N VAL A 79 -7.68 2.51 3.80
CA VAL A 79 -6.87 1.64 2.92
C VAL A 79 -5.96 2.40 1.95
N PHE A 80 -6.24 3.69 1.75
CA PHE A 80 -5.41 4.56 0.94
C PHE A 80 -4.36 5.23 1.81
N GLY A 81 -3.09 4.89 1.56
CA GLY A 81 -1.92 5.45 2.24
C GLY A 81 -0.77 4.48 2.26
#